data_AF-A0AAW4BK93-F1
#
_entry.id   AF-A0AAW4BK93-F1
#
_cell.length_a   1.000
_cell.length_b   1.000
_cell.length_c   1.000
_cell.angle_alpha   90.00
_cell.angle_beta   90.00
_cell.angle_gamma   90.00
#
_symmetry.space_group_name_H-M   'P 1'
#
loop_
_entity.id
_entity.type
_entity.pdbx_description
1 polymer ?
#
loop_
_entity_poly.entity_id
_entity_poly.type
_entity_poly.pdbx_seq_one_letter_code
_entity_poly.pdbx_strand_id
1 'polypeptide(L)' 'MFKNLFFQTKALPELSSQLDADIPRYPPFLKGLPAASPEDLQSTQDELIAKLRQVLGFNLRDFQRLIQPCIDHLAA' A
#
# COMPACT_ATOMS: atom_id res chain seq x y z
N MET A 1 -30.28 21.17 21.29
CA MET A 1 -30.75 19.77 21.20
C MET A 1 -31.19 19.54 19.75
N PHE A 2 -30.26 19.18 18.86
CA PHE A 2 -30.54 19.02 17.42
C PHE A 2 -30.53 17.54 17.08
N LYS A 3 -31.73 16.95 16.99
CA LYS A 3 -32.00 15.66 16.37
C LYS A 3 -32.46 15.94 14.93
N ASN A 4 -32.02 15.10 14.01
CA ASN A 4 -32.40 15.00 12.60
C ASN A 4 -31.44 15.69 11.62
N LEU A 5 -30.47 14.91 11.13
CA LEU A 5 -29.98 15.03 9.76
C LEU A 5 -29.38 13.68 9.32
N PHE A 6 -30.18 12.60 9.39
CA PHE A 6 -29.83 11.36 8.70
C PHE A 6 -30.23 11.51 7.24
N PHE A 7 -29.25 11.74 6.38
CA PHE A 7 -29.42 11.68 4.93
C PHE A 7 -29.90 10.27 4.55
N GLN A 8 -31.15 10.15 4.12
CA GLN A 8 -31.63 9.00 3.37
C GLN A 8 -31.08 9.09 1.94
N THR A 9 -29.88 8.57 1.70
CA THR A 9 -29.47 8.18 0.35
C THR A 9 -30.08 6.81 0.06
N LYS A 10 -31.30 6.81 -0.48
CA LYS A 10 -31.88 5.63 -1.13
C LYS A 10 -30.95 5.29 -2.30
N ALA A 11 -30.11 4.26 -2.14
CA ALA A 11 -29.23 3.79 -3.20
C ALA A 11 -30.08 3.40 -4.41
N LEU A 12 -29.82 4.01 -5.57
CA LEU A 12 -30.35 3.59 -6.86
C LEU A 12 -29.63 2.28 -7.24
N PRO A 13 -30.27 1.10 -7.16
CA PRO A 13 -29.57 -0.19 -7.28
C PRO A 13 -29.15 -0.55 -8.71
N GLU A 14 -29.61 0.21 -9.72
CA GLU A 14 -29.50 -0.17 -11.13
C GLU A 14 -28.30 0.45 -11.86
N LEU A 15 -27.71 1.54 -11.34
CA LEU A 15 -26.56 2.20 -11.98
C LEU A 15 -25.20 1.59 -11.61
N SER A 16 -25.09 0.90 -10.47
CA SER A 16 -23.84 0.25 -10.05
C SER A 16 -23.44 -0.89 -10.98
N SER A 17 -24.41 -1.67 -11.43
CA SER A 17 -24.19 -2.89 -12.21
C SER A 17 -23.64 -2.63 -13.62
N GLN A 18 -23.94 -1.47 -14.20
CA GLN A 18 -23.50 -1.11 -15.56
C GLN A 18 -22.11 -0.44 -15.61
N LEU A 19 -21.63 0.11 -14.49
CA LEU A 19 -20.30 0.73 -14.40
C LEU A 19 -19.23 -0.22 -13.84
N ASP A 20 -19.63 -1.36 -13.31
CA ASP A 20 -18.74 -2.35 -12.70
C ASP A 20 -18.03 -3.28 -13.70
N ALA A 21 -18.43 -3.27 -14.98
CA ALA A 21 -17.90 -4.20 -15.98
C ALA A 21 -16.55 -3.76 -16.59
N ASP A 22 -16.27 -2.45 -16.62
CA ASP A 22 -15.14 -1.88 -17.39
C ASP A 22 -14.06 -1.20 -16.54
N ILE A 23 -14.22 -1.16 -15.20
CA ILE A 23 -13.19 -0.59 -14.32
C ILE A 23 -12.22 -1.71 -13.91
N PRO A 24 -10.97 -1.72 -14.43
CA PRO A 24 -9.97 -2.65 -13.93
C PRO A 24 -9.71 -2.35 -12.45
N ARG A 25 -10.18 -3.24 -11.58
CA ARG A 25 -10.01 -3.10 -10.13
C ARG A 25 -8.53 -3.31 -9.79
N TYR A 26 -7.99 -2.39 -9.00
CA TYR A 26 -6.60 -2.41 -8.59
C TYR A 26 -6.30 -3.65 -7.71
N PRO A 27 -5.11 -4.26 -7.83
CA PRO A 27 -4.05 -3.82 -8.73
C PRO A 27 -4.12 -4.41 -10.15
N PRO A 28 -3.77 -3.61 -11.17
CA PRO A 28 -3.63 -4.02 -12.57
C PRO A 28 -2.29 -4.74 -12.81
N PHE A 29 -1.72 -5.40 -11.80
CA PHE A 29 -0.48 -6.14 -12.00
C PHE A 29 -0.83 -7.44 -12.70
N LEU A 30 -0.67 -7.44 -14.02
CA LEU A 30 -0.53 -8.66 -14.80
C LEU A 30 0.46 -9.56 -14.07
N LYS A 31 -0.01 -10.73 -13.60
CA LYS A 31 0.84 -11.79 -13.03
C LYS A 31 1.91 -12.14 -14.08
N GLY A 32 3.09 -11.54 -14.00
CA GLY A 32 4.18 -11.82 -14.94
C GLY A 32 5.09 -10.67 -15.39
N LEU A 33 4.98 -9.44 -14.87
CA LEU A 33 6.14 -8.53 -14.97
C LEU A 33 7.23 -9.02 -14.02
N PRO A 34 8.53 -8.92 -14.36
CA PRO A 34 9.59 -9.52 -13.57
C PRO A 34 9.50 -8.90 -12.19
N ALA A 35 9.01 -9.70 -11.23
CA ALA A 35 9.04 -9.34 -9.84
C ALA A 35 10.52 -9.38 -9.47
N ALA A 36 11.19 -8.24 -9.69
CA ALA A 36 12.52 -8.04 -9.15
C ALA A 36 12.45 -8.50 -7.70
N SER A 37 13.40 -9.35 -7.32
CA SER A 37 13.37 -9.95 -6.00
C SER A 37 13.29 -8.81 -4.95
N PRO A 38 12.72 -9.06 -3.77
CA PRO A 38 12.72 -8.06 -2.71
C PRO A 38 14.12 -7.48 -2.47
N GLU A 39 15.18 -8.29 -2.62
CA GLU A 39 16.55 -7.79 -2.55
C GLU A 39 16.94 -6.83 -3.69
N ASP A 40 16.58 -7.15 -4.93
CA ASP A 40 16.85 -6.27 -6.08
C ASP A 40 16.12 -4.93 -5.94
N LEU A 41 14.84 -4.96 -5.54
CA LEU A 41 14.05 -3.74 -5.33
C LEU A 41 14.60 -2.87 -4.20
N GLN A 42 15.03 -3.48 -3.11
CA GLN A 42 15.61 -2.76 -1.98
C GLN A 42 16.96 -2.12 -2.33
N SER A 43 17.80 -2.81 -3.11
CA SER A 43 19.10 -2.29 -3.55
C SER A 43 19.00 -1.02 -4.39
N THR A 44 17.91 -0.85 -5.15
CA THR A 44 17.65 0.39 -5.89
C THR A 44 17.28 1.57 -4.99
N GLN A 45 17.01 1.32 -3.70
CA GLN A 45 16.44 2.27 -2.74
C GLN A 45 17.30 2.46 -1.48
N ASP A 46 18.59 2.14 -1.54
CA ASP A 46 19.53 2.25 -0.41
C ASP A 46 19.50 3.63 0.27
N GLU A 47 19.43 4.71 -0.53
CA GLU A 47 19.37 6.08 0.02
C GLU A 47 18.09 6.33 0.82
N LEU A 48 16.94 5.80 0.35
CA LEU A 48 15.66 5.94 1.03
C LEU A 48 15.67 5.14 2.35
N ILE A 49 16.17 3.91 2.32
CA ILE A 49 16.28 3.05 3.51
C ILE A 49 17.25 3.67 4.53
N ALA A 50 18.36 4.27 4.07
CA ALA A 50 19.30 4.98 4.93
C ALA A 50 18.67 6.21 5.58
N LYS A 51 17.90 7.01 4.83
CA LYS A 51 17.14 8.15 5.37
C LYS A 51 16.09 7.69 6.38
N LEU A 52 15.37 6.60 6.11
CA LEU A 52 14.40 6.02 7.04
C LEU A 52 15.05 5.70 8.38
N ARG A 53 16.22 5.04 8.37
CA ARG A 53 16.99 4.75 9.58
C ARG A 53 17.39 6.01 10.35
N GLN A 54 17.85 7.03 9.64
CA GLN A 54 18.26 8.30 10.26
C GLN A 54 17.07 9.03 10.91
N VAL A 55 15.94 9.12 10.21
CA VAL A 55 14.73 9.80 10.70
C VAL A 55 14.15 9.09 11.92
N LEU A 56 14.15 7.76 11.92
CA LEU A 56 13.67 6.96 13.05
C LEU A 56 14.67 6.92 14.22
N GLY A 57 15.92 7.37 14.03
CA GLY A 57 16.93 7.42 15.09
C GLY A 57 17.44 6.05 15.55
N PHE A 58 17.24 4.99 14.75
CA PHE A 58 17.70 3.65 15.12
C PHE A 58 19.19 3.45 14.82
N ASN A 59 19.88 2.77 15.74
CA ASN A 59 21.16 2.14 15.41
C ASN A 59 20.93 0.99 14.41
N LEU A 60 22.01 0.52 13.76
CA LEU A 60 21.90 -0.51 12.73
C LEU A 60 21.24 -1.80 13.23
N ARG A 61 21.57 -2.24 14.45
CA ARG A 61 21.03 -3.46 15.05
C ARG A 61 19.51 -3.37 15.24
N ASP A 62 19.03 -2.28 15.84
CA ASP A 62 17.61 -2.11 16.12
C ASP A 62 16.81 -1.90 14.84
N PHE A 63 17.39 -1.19 13.86
CA PHE A 63 16.79 -1.04 12.54
C PHE A 63 16.62 -2.39 11.83
N GLN A 64 17.67 -3.21 11.81
CA GLN A 64 17.64 -4.56 11.24
C GLN A 64 16.65 -5.48 11.96
N ARG A 65 16.52 -5.36 13.29
CA ARG A 65 15.62 -6.21 14.07
C ARG A 65 14.15 -5.81 13.96
N LEU A 66 13.86 -4.51 13.89
CA LEU A 66 12.49 -3.99 14.05
C LEU A 66 11.87 -3.51 12.73
N ILE A 67 12.68 -2.93 11.83
CA ILE A 67 12.18 -2.25 10.63
C ILE A 67 12.41 -3.07 9.37
N GLN A 68 13.57 -3.74 9.26
CA GLN A 68 13.89 -4.58 8.09
C GLN A 68 12.80 -5.62 7.77
N PRO A 69 12.22 -6.36 8.74
CA PRO A 69 11.15 -7.31 8.44
C PRO A 69 9.89 -6.68 7.83
N CYS A 70 9.61 -5.42 8.18
CA CYS A 70 8.49 -4.67 7.60
C CYS A 70 8.78 -4.28 6.15
N ILE A 71 10.02 -3.86 5.85
CA ILE A 71 10.45 -3.55 4.49
C ILE A 71 10.39 -4.82 3.63
N ASP A 72 10.91 -5.93 4.14
CA ASP A 72 10.89 -7.22 3.45
C ASP A 72 9.45 -7.68 3.14
N HIS A 73 8.52 -7.53 4.09
CA HIS A 73 7.11 -7.87 3.88
C HIS A 73 6.41 -6.93 2.88
N LEU A 74 6.83 -5.66 2.77
CA LEU A 74 6.26 -4.71 1.80
C LEU A 74 6.81 -4.89 0.38
N ALA A 75 8.03 -5.41 0.27
CA ALA A 75 8.70 -5.67 -1.01
C ALA A 75 8.36 -7.04 -1.62
N ALA A 76 7.69 -7.92 -0.87
CA ALA A 76 7.22 -9.25 -1.30
C ALA A 76 5.83 -9.20 -1.96
#